data_AF-A0A7X9ID50-F1
#
_entry.id   AF-A0A7X9ID50-F1
#
_cell.length_a   1.000
_cell.length_b   1.000
_cell.length_c   1.000
_cell.angle_alpha   90.00
_cell.angle_beta   90.00
_cell.angle_gamma   90.00
#
_symmetry.space_group_name_H-M   'P 1'
#
loop_
_entity.id
_entity.type
_entity.pdbx_description
1 polymer ?
#
loop_
_entity_poly.entity_id
_entity_poly.type
_entity_poly.pdbx_seq_one_letter_code
_entity_poly.pdbx_strand_id
1 'polypeptide(L)'
;MGIARKEPISLFVCLALVLTLILFSSLTVTADPQTILVAFGPGLIRKRIALSQVRACRPVRNKWYYGWGVRLIPGGLMFNVANLDAVELDMDNGRIFRIGTDEPEKLTAAISTNIAPLS
;
A
#
# COMPACT_ATOMS: atom_id res chain seq x y z
N MET A 1 24.17 43.29 3.58
CA MET A 1 23.01 42.42 3.92
C MET A 1 22.54 41.77 2.62
N GLY A 2 23.15 40.65 2.21
CA GLY A 2 22.85 40.00 0.94
C GLY A 2 21.58 39.18 1.07
N ILE A 3 20.47 39.68 0.53
CA ILE A 3 19.22 38.93 0.45
C ILE A 3 19.44 37.86 -0.61
N ALA A 4 19.89 36.68 -0.17
CA ALA A 4 20.15 35.56 -1.04
C ALA A 4 18.84 35.16 -1.71
N ARG A 5 18.81 35.23 -3.04
CA ARG A 5 17.69 34.90 -3.93
C ARG A 5 17.44 33.37 -3.95
N LYS A 6 17.23 32.74 -2.78
CA LYS A 6 17.03 31.29 -2.55
C LYS A 6 15.58 30.91 -2.17
N GLU A 7 14.71 31.89 -1.96
CA GLU A 7 13.32 31.69 -1.51
C GLU A 7 12.45 30.77 -2.39
N PRO A 8 12.44 30.85 -3.73
CA PRO A 8 11.48 30.07 -4.52
C PRO A 8 11.80 28.58 -4.55
N ILE A 9 13.09 28.20 -4.54
CA ILE A 9 13.51 26.79 -4.53
C ILE A 9 13.17 26.16 -3.19
N SER A 10 13.45 26.86 -2.08
CA SER A 10 13.14 26.33 -0.74
C SER A 10 11.63 26.18 -0.53
N LEU A 11 10.83 27.15 -0.97
CA LEU A 11 9.36 27.05 -0.94
C LEU A 11 8.84 25.91 -1.82
N PHE A 12 9.41 25.74 -3.02
CA PHE A 12 9.04 24.64 -3.90
C PHE A 12 9.37 23.27 -3.30
N VAL A 13 10.56 23.12 -2.72
CA VAL A 13 10.97 21.89 -2.02
C VAL A 13 10.07 21.62 -0.82
N CYS A 14 9.79 22.63 0.01
CA CYS A 14 8.87 22.48 1.15
C CYS A 14 7.46 22.07 0.70
N LEU A 15 6.92 22.72 -0.35
CA LEU A 15 5.61 22.37 -0.90
C LEU A 15 5.60 20.92 -1.43
N ALA A 16 6.63 20.53 -2.17
CA ALA A 16 6.77 19.16 -2.69
C ALA A 16 6.84 18.13 -1.55
N LEU A 17 7.58 18.43 -0.47
CA LEU A 17 7.65 17.57 0.72
C LEU A 17 6.30 17.44 1.42
N VAL A 18 5.59 18.56 1.64
CA VAL A 18 4.24 18.56 2.25
C VAL A 18 3.26 17.75 1.40
N LEU A 19 3.26 17.95 0.08
CA LEU A 19 2.41 17.18 -0.84
C LEU A 19 2.72 15.68 -0.77
N THR A 20 4.00 15.31 -0.72
CA THR A 20 4.42 13.91 -0.59
C THR A 20 3.95 13.31 0.74
N LEU A 21 4.11 14.04 1.84
CA LEU A 21 3.64 13.61 3.16
C LEU A 21 2.12 13.42 3.18
N ILE A 22 1.34 14.33 2.57
CA ILE A 22 -0.11 14.20 2.49
C ILE A 22 -0.51 12.96 1.68
N LEU A 23 0.13 12.74 0.53
CA LEU A 23 -0.15 11.60 -0.33
C LEU A 23 0.11 10.27 0.39
N PHE A 24 1.20 10.16 1.15
CA PHE A 24 1.59 8.92 1.84
C PHE A 24 1.25 8.90 3.34
N SER A 25 0.37 9.80 3.80
CA SER A 25 0.01 9.92 5.22
C SER A 25 -0.81 8.76 5.75
N SER A 26 -1.65 8.16 4.91
CA SER A 26 -2.54 7.05 5.29
C SER A 26 -2.62 6.02 4.17
N LEU A 27 -2.97 4.79 4.55
CA LEU A 27 -3.31 3.71 3.63
C LEU A 27 -4.68 3.18 4.03
N THR A 28 -5.68 3.44 3.20
CA THR A 28 -7.03 2.95 3.41
C THR A 28 -7.26 1.72 2.56
N VAL A 29 -7.70 0.64 3.19
CA VAL A 29 -8.06 -0.61 2.54
C VAL A 29 -9.57 -0.80 2.69
N THR A 30 -10.27 -0.88 1.56
CA THR A 30 -11.69 -1.18 1.51
C THR A 30 -11.85 -2.53 0.83
N ALA A 31 -12.42 -3.50 1.55
CA ALA A 31 -12.73 -4.81 1.00
C ALA A 31 -14.25 -4.88 0.72
N ASP A 32 -14.59 -4.91 -0.56
CA ASP A 32 -15.94 -5.22 -1.05
C ASP A 32 -16.04 -6.73 -1.38
N PRO A 33 -17.24 -7.30 -1.50
CA PRO A 33 -17.41 -8.73 -1.80
C PRO A 33 -16.74 -9.23 -3.08
N GLN A 34 -16.39 -8.34 -4.02
CA GLN A 34 -15.74 -8.68 -5.28
C GLN A 34 -14.36 -8.06 -5.46
N THR A 35 -14.03 -7.00 -4.72
CA THR A 35 -12.80 -6.23 -4.96
C THR A 35 -12.19 -5.68 -3.68
N ILE A 36 -10.86 -5.63 -3.64
CA ILE A 36 -10.11 -4.88 -2.64
C ILE A 36 -9.64 -3.57 -3.29
N LEU A 37 -9.97 -2.44 -2.68
CA LEU A 37 -9.44 -1.13 -3.02
C LEU A 37 -8.41 -0.73 -1.97
N VAL A 38 -7.19 -0.47 -2.42
CA VAL A 38 -6.10 0.04 -1.59
C VAL A 38 -5.76 1.45 -2.05
N ALA A 39 -5.89 2.44 -1.19
CA ALA A 39 -5.75 3.86 -1.54
C ALA A 39 -4.86 4.60 -0.53
N PHE A 40 -3.94 5.41 -1.04
CA PHE A 40 -3.07 6.27 -0.22
C PHE A 40 -3.69 7.66 -0.03
N GLY A 41 -3.63 8.16 1.20
CA GLY A 41 -4.01 9.54 1.55
C GLY A 41 -5.40 9.91 1.02
N PRO A 42 -5.53 10.99 0.22
CA PRO A 42 -6.81 11.41 -0.37
C PRO A 42 -7.33 10.49 -1.48
N GLY A 43 -6.63 9.40 -1.81
CA GLY A 43 -7.03 8.42 -2.82
C GLY A 43 -6.51 8.67 -4.24
N LEU A 44 -5.55 9.57 -4.40
CA LEU A 44 -4.90 9.84 -5.70
C LEU A 44 -4.09 8.65 -6.20
N ILE A 45 -3.35 7.99 -5.31
CA ILE A 45 -2.64 6.75 -5.61
C ILE A 45 -3.49 5.60 -5.06
N ARG A 46 -4.13 4.85 -5.97
CA ARG A 46 -5.02 3.75 -5.60
C ARG A 46 -4.84 2.54 -6.52
N LYS A 47 -5.07 1.36 -5.97
CA LYS A 47 -5.07 0.09 -6.68
C LYS A 47 -6.34 -0.67 -6.36
N ARG A 48 -7.08 -1.07 -7.40
CA ARG A 48 -8.21 -1.99 -7.30
C ARG A 48 -7.73 -3.39 -7.70
N ILE A 49 -8.08 -4.38 -6.89
CA ILE A 49 -7.71 -5.79 -7.06
C ILE A 49 -9.01 -6.57 -7.04
N ALA A 50 -9.27 -7.38 -8.09
CA ALA A 50 -10.42 -8.26 -8.10
C ALA A 50 -10.13 -9.49 -7.22
N LEU A 51 -11.05 -9.83 -6.33
CA LEU A 51 -10.91 -11.00 -5.45
C LEU A 51 -10.87 -12.31 -6.23
N SER A 52 -11.50 -12.34 -7.41
CA SER A 52 -11.40 -13.48 -8.35
C SER A 52 -9.98 -13.77 -8.84
N GLN A 53 -9.08 -12.80 -8.77
CA GLN A 53 -7.67 -12.96 -9.13
C GLN A 53 -6.80 -13.37 -7.93
N VAL A 54 -7.35 -13.38 -6.71
CA VAL A 54 -6.62 -13.72 -5.49
C VAL A 54 -6.78 -15.21 -5.22
N ARG A 55 -5.67 -15.95 -5.25
CA ARG A 55 -5.63 -17.40 -4.95
C ARG A 55 -5.49 -17.68 -3.47
N ALA A 56 -4.68 -16.87 -2.78
CA ALA A 56 -4.44 -17.04 -1.35
C ALA A 56 -4.14 -15.69 -0.70
N CYS A 57 -4.39 -15.62 0.60
CA CYS A 57 -4.18 -14.44 1.41
C CYS A 57 -3.57 -14.89 2.75
N ARG A 58 -2.47 -14.26 3.18
CA ARG A 58 -1.81 -14.59 4.46
C ARG A 58 -1.26 -13.35 5.17
N PRO A 59 -1.27 -13.31 6.50
CA PRO A 59 -0.52 -12.32 7.25
C PRO A 59 0.98 -12.58 7.08
N VAL A 60 1.76 -11.53 6.86
CA VAL A 60 3.21 -11.58 6.69
C VAL A 60 3.86 -10.39 7.37
N ARG A 61 5.16 -10.50 7.65
CA ARG A 61 5.97 -9.40 8.13
C ARG A 61 6.99 -8.96 7.08
N ASN A 62 6.99 -7.68 6.77
CA ASN A 62 7.94 -7.00 5.90
C ASN A 62 9.33 -6.93 6.53
N LYS A 63 10.33 -6.97 5.67
CA LYS A 63 11.69 -6.63 6.08
C LYS A 63 11.76 -5.13 6.30
N TRP A 64 12.46 -4.71 7.35
CA TRP A 64 12.59 -3.30 7.74
C TRP A 64 13.13 -2.41 6.61
N TYR A 65 13.95 -2.96 5.71
CA TYR A 65 14.53 -2.23 4.58
C TYR A 65 13.63 -2.15 3.33
N TYR A 66 12.46 -2.82 3.30
CA TYR A 66 11.50 -2.65 2.20
C TYR A 66 10.87 -1.25 2.20
N GLY A 67 10.88 -0.57 3.34
CA GLY A 67 10.43 0.80 3.51
C GLY A 67 8.93 0.98 3.30
N TRP A 68 8.58 2.13 2.75
CA TRP A 68 7.24 2.71 2.71
C TRP A 68 6.89 3.21 1.30
N GLY A 69 5.61 3.51 1.09
CA GLY A 69 4.99 3.91 -0.18
C GLY A 69 4.65 2.73 -1.09
N VAL A 70 4.66 3.01 -2.40
CA VAL A 70 4.50 2.02 -3.47
C VAL A 70 5.88 1.45 -3.80
N ARG A 71 6.13 0.17 -3.50
CA ARG A 71 7.45 -0.45 -3.63
C ARG A 71 7.39 -1.76 -4.39
N LEU A 72 8.33 -1.93 -5.33
CA LEU A 72 8.58 -3.23 -5.94
C LEU A 72 9.30 -4.13 -4.93
N ILE A 73 8.76 -5.32 -4.71
CA ILE A 73 9.34 -6.36 -3.87
C ILE A 73 9.56 -7.61 -4.73
N PRO A 74 10.40 -8.56 -4.30
CA PRO A 74 10.54 -9.84 -5.01
C PRO A 74 9.16 -10.48 -5.22
N GLY A 75 8.79 -10.74 -6.47
CA GLY A 75 7.50 -11.34 -6.85
C GLY A 75 6.36 -10.35 -7.09
N GLY A 76 6.49 -9.05 -6.77
CA GLY A 76 5.40 -8.12 -7.02
C GLY A 76 5.50 -6.73 -6.42
N LEU A 77 4.36 -6.22 -5.94
CA LEU A 77 4.21 -4.84 -5.50
C LEU A 77 3.71 -4.78 -4.06
N MET A 78 4.21 -3.80 -3.31
CA MET A 78 3.85 -3.54 -1.93
C MET A 78 3.34 -2.12 -1.79
N PHE A 79 2.21 -1.97 -1.11
CA PHE A 79 1.69 -0.68 -0.64
C PHE A 79 1.85 -0.66 0.88
N ASN A 80 2.65 0.26 1.41
CA ASN A 80 2.90 0.38 2.85
C ASN A 80 3.04 1.84 3.26
N VAL A 81 2.76 2.21 4.52
CA VAL A 81 3.03 3.57 5.05
C VAL A 81 4.09 3.54 6.13
N ALA A 82 3.92 2.71 7.16
CA ALA A 82 4.89 2.64 8.26
C ALA A 82 5.12 1.22 8.80
N ASN A 83 4.19 0.29 8.54
CA ASN A 83 4.12 -0.93 9.32
C ASN A 83 4.99 -2.04 8.73
N LEU A 84 5.56 -2.87 9.61
CA LEU A 84 6.18 -4.11 9.18
C LEU A 84 5.11 -5.17 8.93
N ASP A 85 4.00 -5.10 9.61
CA ASP A 85 2.93 -6.07 9.45
C ASP A 85 2.11 -5.77 8.19
N ALA A 86 1.77 -6.84 7.49
CA ALA A 86 1.14 -6.75 6.18
C ALA A 86 0.34 -8.01 5.86
N VAL A 87 -0.48 -7.92 4.83
CA VAL A 87 -1.16 -9.05 4.19
C VAL A 87 -0.58 -9.25 2.80
N GLU A 88 -0.19 -10.48 2.49
CA GLU A 88 0.25 -10.88 1.17
C GLU A 88 -0.86 -11.62 0.43
N LEU A 89 -1.15 -11.14 -0.79
CA LEU A 89 -2.07 -11.74 -1.73
C LEU A 89 -1.25 -12.46 -2.79
N ASP A 90 -1.47 -13.76 -2.93
CA ASP A 90 -0.99 -14.51 -4.09
C ASP A 90 -2.00 -14.37 -5.22
N MET A 91 -1.55 -13.82 -6.34
CA MET A 91 -2.38 -13.59 -7.51
C MET A 91 -2.38 -14.81 -8.45
N ASP A 92 -3.41 -14.95 -9.25
CA ASP A 92 -3.57 -16.00 -10.25
C ASP A 92 -2.47 -16.04 -11.32
N ASN A 93 -1.90 -14.88 -11.63
CA ASN A 93 -0.79 -14.70 -12.55
C ASN A 93 0.60 -14.98 -11.93
N GLY A 94 0.65 -15.51 -10.70
CA GLY A 94 1.89 -15.85 -9.99
C GLY A 94 2.62 -14.66 -9.38
N ARG A 95 2.08 -13.44 -9.49
CA ARG A 95 2.61 -12.26 -8.80
C ARG A 95 2.06 -12.19 -7.38
N ILE A 96 2.75 -11.45 -6.53
CA ILE A 96 2.24 -11.11 -5.20
C ILE A 96 1.82 -9.63 -5.12
N PHE A 97 0.81 -9.34 -4.31
CA PHE A 97 0.49 -7.99 -3.89
C PHE A 97 0.47 -7.90 -2.38
N ARG A 98 1.23 -6.98 -1.81
CA ARG A 98 1.38 -6.86 -0.35
C ARG A 98 0.81 -5.55 0.16
N ILE A 99 -0.01 -5.63 1.21
CA ILE A 99 -0.75 -4.52 1.81
C ILE A 99 -0.29 -4.34 3.24
N GLY A 100 0.41 -3.25 3.55
CA GLY A 100 0.73 -2.89 4.93
C GLY A 100 -0.53 -2.62 5.73
N THR A 101 -0.59 -3.09 6.97
CA THR A 101 -1.75 -2.90 7.85
C THR A 101 -1.33 -3.12 9.30
N ASP A 102 -1.96 -2.41 10.23
CA ASP A 102 -1.82 -2.64 11.68
C ASP A 102 -2.61 -3.87 12.15
N GLU A 103 -3.53 -4.37 11.32
CA GLU A 103 -4.45 -5.46 11.67
C GLU A 103 -4.43 -6.56 10.59
N PRO A 104 -3.30 -7.27 10.40
CA PRO A 104 -3.15 -8.23 9.30
C PRO A 104 -4.12 -9.41 9.42
N GLU A 105 -4.40 -9.89 10.63
CA GLU A 105 -5.31 -11.01 10.84
C GLU A 105 -6.75 -10.64 10.47
N LYS A 106 -7.22 -9.44 10.85
CA LYS A 106 -8.57 -8.97 10.53
C LYS A 106 -8.74 -8.78 9.02
N LEU A 107 -7.74 -8.20 8.36
CA LEU A 107 -7.78 -8.00 6.92
C LEU A 107 -7.73 -9.34 6.17
N THR A 108 -6.87 -10.29 6.59
CA THR A 108 -6.85 -11.63 6.01
C THR A 108 -8.20 -12.34 6.18
N ALA A 109 -8.84 -12.27 7.34
CA ALA A 109 -10.15 -12.89 7.56
C ALA A 109 -11.24 -12.29 6.64
N ALA A 110 -11.26 -10.96 6.50
CA ALA A 110 -12.21 -10.27 5.61
C ALA A 110 -12.05 -10.68 4.14
N ILE A 111 -10.80 -10.83 3.68
CA ILE A 111 -10.50 -11.25 2.31
C ILE A 111 -10.83 -12.73 2.12
N SER A 112 -10.41 -13.59 3.06
CA SER A 112 -10.52 -15.05 2.95
C SER A 112 -11.98 -15.53 2.85
N THR A 113 -12.92 -14.78 3.44
CA THR A 113 -14.36 -15.07 3.35
C THR A 113 -14.90 -14.97 1.92
N ASN A 114 -14.22 -14.21 1.04
CA ASN A 114 -14.71 -13.86 -0.30
C ASN A 114 -13.84 -14.42 -1.44
N ILE A 115 -12.78 -15.18 -1.13
CA ILE A 115 -11.96 -15.88 -2.14
C ILE A 115 -12.39 -17.35 -2.23
N ALA A 116 -12.31 -17.94 -3.42
CA ALA A 116 -12.62 -19.35 -3.60
C ALA A 116 -11.62 -20.22 -2.81
N PRO A 117 -12.08 -21.28 -2.11
CA PRO A 117 -11.18 -22.21 -1.46
C PRO A 117 -10.26 -22.86 -2.49
N LEU A 118 -8.98 -23.03 -2.13
CA LEU A 118 -7.99 -23.76 -2.94
C LEU A 118 -8.49 -25.20 -3.13
N SER A 119 -8.96 -25.52 -4.35
CA SER A 119 -9.38 -26.86 -4.78
C SER A 119 -8.18 -27.75 -5.11
#